data_AF-A0A3A3YV60-F1
#
_entry.id   AF-A0A3A3YV60-F1
#
_cell.length_a   1.000
_cell.length_b   1.000
_cell.length_c   1.000
_cell.angle_alpha   90.00
_cell.angle_beta   90.00
_cell.angle_gamma   90.00
#
_symmetry.space_group_name_H-M   'P 1'
#
loop_
_entity.id
_entity.type
_entity.pdbx_description
1 polymer ?
#
loop_
_entity_poly.entity_id
_entity_poly.type
_entity_poly.pdbx_seq_one_letter_code
_entity_poly.pdbx_strand_id
1 'polypeptide(L)'
;MTPTSPEGTAPADPRTQPDGPTAAGEHDRARDAQRTATRASLLPEEGTVGSDDPQEQAEVVLEDSEARTEVPDAAPTTVLERRGSEETADPLV
;
A
#
# COMPACT_ATOMS: atom_id res chain seq x y z
N MET A 1 -43.80 19.63 47.77
CA MET A 1 -44.50 18.33 47.61
C MET A 1 -44.66 18.07 46.13
N THR A 2 -43.96 17.03 45.63
CA THR A 2 -44.12 16.22 44.38
C THR A 2 -44.29 16.88 43.00
N PRO A 3 -43.88 16.25 41.87
CA PRO A 3 -42.93 15.13 41.68
C PRO A 3 -41.96 15.24 40.47
N THR A 4 -40.91 14.40 40.55
CA THR A 4 -40.19 13.59 39.54
C THR A 4 -40.48 13.70 38.02
N SER A 5 -39.36 13.90 37.28
CA SER A 5 -38.90 13.50 35.93
C SER A 5 -39.86 13.17 34.78
N PRO A 6 -39.39 13.34 33.53
CA PRO A 6 -38.81 12.15 32.89
C PRO A 6 -37.39 12.37 32.33
N GLU A 7 -36.59 11.30 32.44
CA GLU A 7 -35.37 11.05 31.67
C GLU A 7 -35.56 11.45 30.21
N GLY A 8 -34.76 12.43 29.77
CA GLY A 8 -34.46 12.58 28.36
C GLY A 8 -33.54 11.43 27.98
N THR A 9 -34.08 10.41 27.32
CA THR A 9 -33.32 9.45 26.52
C THR A 9 -32.36 10.25 25.64
N ALA A 10 -31.07 10.23 25.99
CA ALA A 10 -30.03 10.73 25.13
C ALA A 10 -30.07 9.89 23.84
N PRO A 11 -30.04 10.51 22.65
CA PRO A 11 -29.98 9.74 21.41
C PRO A 11 -28.68 8.92 21.43
N ALA A 12 -28.81 7.63 21.13
CA ALA A 12 -27.67 6.75 20.92
C ALA A 12 -26.67 7.43 19.98
N ASP A 13 -25.43 7.59 20.46
CA ASP A 13 -24.34 8.17 19.72
C ASP A 13 -24.15 7.37 18.41
N PRO A 14 -24.28 7.97 17.21
CA PRO A 14 -24.19 7.23 15.95
C PRO A 14 -22.75 6.76 15.63
N ARG A 15 -21.80 6.95 16.55
CA ARG A 15 -20.38 6.68 16.33
C ARG A 15 -19.88 5.31 16.77
N THR A 16 -20.75 4.40 17.20
CA THR A 16 -20.37 2.98 17.32
C THR A 16 -20.92 2.22 16.12
N GLN A 17 -20.27 2.36 14.96
CA GLN A 17 -20.38 1.37 13.91
C GLN A 17 -19.37 0.25 14.21
N PRO A 18 -19.75 -1.03 14.04
CA PRO A 18 -18.92 -2.18 14.38
C PRO A 18 -17.69 -2.25 13.48
N ASP A 19 -16.59 -2.76 14.04
CA ASP A 19 -15.31 -3.05 13.37
C ASP A 19 -15.47 -4.12 12.27
N GLY A 20 -16.10 -3.75 11.15
CA GLY A 20 -16.06 -4.48 9.88
C GLY A 20 -14.98 -3.91 8.97
N PRO A 21 -14.47 -4.69 7.98
CA PRO A 21 -13.57 -4.12 6.98
C PRO A 21 -14.27 -2.95 6.31
N THR A 22 -13.71 -1.76 6.46
CA THR A 22 -14.26 -0.58 5.80
C THR A 22 -14.16 -0.78 4.29
N ALA A 23 -15.13 -0.29 3.53
CA ALA A 23 -15.11 -0.38 2.07
C ALA A 23 -13.82 0.18 1.44
N ALA A 24 -13.15 1.12 2.14
CA ALA A 24 -11.82 1.60 1.79
C ALA A 24 -10.73 0.49 1.87
N GLY A 25 -10.68 -0.27 2.97
CA GLY A 25 -9.71 -1.36 3.12
C GLY A 25 -9.97 -2.56 2.21
N GLU A 26 -11.19 -2.72 1.68
CA GLU A 26 -11.48 -3.70 0.63
C GLU A 26 -10.98 -3.25 -0.74
N HIS A 27 -11.12 -1.96 -1.04
CA HIS A 27 -10.62 -1.36 -2.28
C HIS A 27 -9.09 -1.40 -2.36
N ASP A 28 -8.39 -1.14 -1.25
CA ASP A 28 -6.93 -1.22 -1.19
C ASP A 28 -6.44 -2.65 -1.44
N ARG A 29 -7.03 -3.65 -0.77
CA ARG A 29 -6.74 -5.07 -1.03
C ARG A 29 -6.98 -5.48 -2.48
N ALA A 30 -8.04 -4.97 -3.12
CA ALA A 30 -8.33 -5.24 -4.52
C ALA A 30 -7.27 -4.62 -5.44
N ARG A 31 -6.80 -3.41 -5.13
CA ARG A 31 -5.73 -2.75 -5.87
C ARG A 31 -4.40 -3.51 -5.74
N ASP A 32 -4.07 -3.97 -4.54
CA ASP A 32 -2.83 -4.72 -4.29
C ASP A 32 -2.84 -6.07 -5.02
N ALA A 33 -3.98 -6.77 -4.99
CA ALA A 33 -4.17 -8.00 -5.76
C ALA A 33 -4.01 -7.75 -7.27
N GLN A 34 -4.56 -6.64 -7.79
CA GLN A 34 -4.40 -6.27 -9.20
C GLN A 34 -2.96 -5.94 -9.56
N ARG A 35 -2.25 -5.21 -8.69
CA ARG A 35 -0.83 -4.84 -8.87
C ARG A 35 0.05 -6.10 -8.93
N THR A 36 -0.19 -7.04 -8.03
CA THR A 36 0.48 -8.34 -7.97
C THR A 36 0.22 -9.14 -9.24
N ALA A 37 -1.03 -9.32 -9.64
CA ALA A 37 -1.39 -10.08 -10.84
C ALA A 37 -0.77 -9.48 -12.12
N THR A 38 -0.71 -8.15 -12.22
CA THR A 38 -0.08 -7.47 -13.35
C THR A 38 1.43 -7.75 -13.40
N ARG A 39 2.09 -7.70 -12.24
CA ARG A 39 3.54 -7.92 -12.10
C ARG A 39 3.94 -9.39 -12.31
N ALA A 40 3.09 -10.33 -11.90
CA ALA A 40 3.29 -11.77 -12.05
C ALA A 40 3.15 -12.27 -13.50
N SER A 41 2.65 -11.43 -14.41
CA SER A 41 2.58 -11.77 -15.83
C SER A 41 3.98 -11.90 -16.43
N LEU A 42 4.42 -13.14 -16.64
CA LEU A 42 5.72 -13.45 -17.23
C LEU A 42 5.80 -13.05 -18.70
N LEU A 43 6.97 -12.55 -19.11
CA LEU A 43 7.32 -12.42 -20.53
C LEU A 43 7.55 -13.81 -21.15
N PRO A 44 7.44 -13.94 -22.50
CA PRO A 44 7.68 -15.21 -23.17
C PRO A 44 9.05 -15.82 -22.84
N GLU A 45 10.09 -15.00 -22.75
CA GLU A 45 11.44 -15.42 -22.40
C GLU A 45 11.50 -15.94 -20.96
N GLU A 46 10.84 -15.27 -20.01
CA GLU A 46 10.77 -15.67 -18.61
C GLU A 46 9.98 -16.97 -18.42
N GLY A 47 8.92 -17.18 -19.19
CA GLY A 47 8.17 -18.43 -19.21
C GLY A 47 9.01 -19.63 -19.67
N THR A 48 10.05 -19.42 -20.49
CA THR A 48 10.95 -20.50 -20.92
C THR A 48 12.04 -20.84 -19.91
N VAL A 49 12.50 -19.86 -19.13
CA VAL A 49 13.44 -20.08 -18.01
C VAL A 49 12.71 -20.63 -16.78
N GLY A 50 11.44 -20.22 -16.61
CA GLY A 50 10.59 -20.61 -15.50
C GLY A 50 10.86 -19.77 -14.25
N SER A 51 9.80 -19.21 -13.65
CA SER A 51 9.79 -18.81 -12.25
C SER A 51 8.91 -19.81 -11.50
N ASP A 52 9.38 -20.33 -10.37
CA ASP A 52 8.68 -21.39 -9.62
C ASP A 52 7.30 -20.93 -9.12
N ASP A 53 7.22 -19.70 -8.62
CA ASP A 53 5.97 -19.02 -8.29
C ASP A 53 6.07 -17.51 -8.65
N PRO A 54 5.58 -17.10 -9.83
CA PRO A 54 5.62 -15.70 -10.24
C PRO A 54 4.70 -14.80 -9.40
N GLN A 55 3.69 -15.37 -8.74
CA GLN A 55 2.78 -14.62 -7.87
C GLN A 55 3.50 -14.26 -6.56
N GLU A 56 4.08 -15.26 -5.89
CA GLU A 56 4.87 -15.04 -4.67
C GLU A 56 6.06 -14.11 -4.95
N GLN A 57 6.76 -14.30 -6.07
CA GLN A 57 7.84 -13.41 -6.46
C GLN A 57 7.36 -11.96 -6.67
N ALA A 58 6.19 -11.75 -7.27
CA ALA A 58 5.61 -10.44 -7.46
C ALA A 58 5.27 -9.77 -6.11
N GLU A 59 4.66 -10.50 -5.18
CA GLU A 59 4.30 -9.99 -3.85
C GLU A 59 5.55 -9.48 -3.10
N VAL A 60 6.60 -10.31 -3.01
CA VAL A 60 7.85 -9.96 -2.32
C VAL A 60 8.51 -8.72 -2.92
N VAL A 61 8.57 -8.62 -4.26
CA VAL A 61 9.19 -7.47 -4.93
C VAL A 61 8.40 -6.18 -4.68
N LEU A 62 7.06 -6.26 -4.66
CA LEU A 62 6.21 -5.09 -4.44
C LEU A 62 6.32 -4.60 -2.99
N GLU A 63 6.33 -5.51 -2.01
CA GLU A 63 6.54 -5.20 -0.60
C GLU A 63 7.90 -4.51 -0.37
N ASP A 64 8.99 -5.09 -0.91
CA ASP A 64 10.33 -4.48 -0.82
C ASP A 64 10.39 -3.10 -1.48
N SER A 65 9.69 -2.93 -2.62
CA SER A 65 9.64 -1.65 -3.32
C SER A 65 8.87 -0.58 -2.55
N GLU A 66 7.78 -0.97 -1.87
CA GLU A 66 7.02 -0.08 -0.99
C GLU A 66 7.86 0.35 0.20
N ALA A 67 8.55 -0.60 0.86
CA ALA A 67 9.47 -0.31 1.95
C ALA A 67 10.58 0.68 1.54
N ARG A 68 11.19 0.50 0.36
CA ARG A 68 12.19 1.44 -0.17
C ARG A 68 11.63 2.81 -0.57
N THR A 69 10.36 2.86 -0.96
CA THR A 69 9.70 4.12 -1.30
C THR A 69 9.45 4.96 -0.05
N GLU A 70 9.05 4.31 1.05
CA GLU A 70 8.82 4.98 2.34
C GLU A 70 10.13 5.28 3.08
N VAL A 71 11.08 4.36 3.05
CA VAL A 71 12.38 4.45 3.72
C VAL A 71 13.50 4.18 2.70
N PRO A 72 14.18 5.22 2.20
CA PRO A 72 15.18 5.08 1.14
C PRO A 72 16.31 4.07 1.43
N ASP A 73 16.66 3.89 2.70
CA ASP A 73 17.70 2.96 3.17
C ASP A 73 17.15 1.59 3.60
N ALA A 74 15.89 1.27 3.31
CA ALA A 74 15.28 -0.02 3.66
C ALA A 74 15.94 -1.23 2.98
N ALA A 75 16.68 -1.01 1.88
CA ALA A 75 17.51 -2.04 1.26
C ALA A 75 18.98 -1.88 1.69
N PRO A 76 19.46 -2.61 2.70
CA PRO A 76 20.77 -2.39 3.33
C PRO A 76 21.96 -2.67 2.41
N THR A 77 21.76 -3.48 1.37
CA THR A 77 22.79 -3.81 0.36
C THR A 77 22.81 -2.82 -0.81
N THR A 78 21.87 -1.88 -0.86
CA THR A 78 21.72 -0.94 -1.96
C THR A 78 22.15 0.45 -1.51
N VAL A 79 23.07 1.07 -2.25
CA VAL A 79 23.46 2.47 -2.05
C VAL A 79 22.78 3.33 -3.11
N LEU A 80 21.95 4.28 -2.69
CA LEU A 80 21.28 5.23 -3.60
C LEU A 80 22.04 6.56 -3.67
N GLU A 81 22.60 6.89 -4.84
CA GLU A 81 23.12 8.24 -5.09
C GLU A 81 21.96 9.24 -5.20
N ARG A 82 21.96 10.26 -4.35
CA ARG A 82 20.92 11.30 -4.34
C ARG A 82 21.39 12.54 -5.09
N ARG A 83 21.18 12.57 -6.41
CA ARG A 83 21.43 13.77 -7.23
C ARG A 83 20.22 14.70 -7.15
N GLY A 84 20.46 15.97 -6.83
CA GLY A 84 19.44 17.01 -6.86
C GLY A 84 19.20 17.51 -8.28
N SER A 85 18.01 18.07 -8.55
CA SER A 85 17.69 18.67 -9.85
C SER A 85 18.66 19.78 -10.26
N GLU A 86 19.25 20.47 -9.28
CA GLU A 86 20.28 21.51 -9.45
C GLU A 86 21.64 20.98 -9.94
N GLU A 87 21.89 19.68 -9.82
CA GLU A 87 23.10 19.02 -10.30
C GLU A 87 22.98 18.58 -11.78
N THR A 88 21.84 18.86 -12.41
CA THR A 88 21.67 18.64 -13.86
C THR A 88 22.74 19.43 -14.60
N ALA A 89 23.53 18.75 -15.43
CA ALA A 89 24.54 19.41 -16.24
C ALA A 89 23.91 20.56 -17.04
N ASP A 90 24.48 21.75 -16.91
CA ASP A 90 24.12 22.90 -17.74
C ASP A 90 24.22 22.45 -19.21
N PRO A 91 23.14 22.53 -20.00
CA PRO A 91 23.21 22.13 -21.40
C PRO A 91 24.21 23.06 -22.08
N LEU A 92 25.41 22.53 -22.38
CA LEU A 92 26.52 23.26 -22.99
C LEU A 92 26.00 24.14 -24.13
N VAL A 93 26.02 25.46 -23.94
CA VAL A 93 25.72 26.47 -24.95
C VAL A 93 26.96 26.74 -25.79
#